data_AF-A0A918N2H1-F1
#
_entry.id   AF-A0A918N2H1-F1
#
_cell.length_a   1.000
_cell.length_b   1.000
_cell.length_c   1.000
_cell.angle_alpha   90.00
_cell.angle_beta   90.00
_cell.angle_gamma   90.00
#
_symmetry.space_group_name_H-M   'P 1'
#
loop_
_entity.id
_entity.type
_entity.pdbx_description
1 polymer ?
#
loop_
_entity_poly.entity_id
_entity_poly.type
_entity_poly.pdbx_seq_one_letter_code
_entity_poly.pdbx_strand_id
1 'polypeptide(L)' 'MLVNKDRVDSKEQRLKQFRKIKKMTPKRLRTFTGFENVSDKEAEHIILTMEEFCKIMFNHITKGK' A
#
# COMPACT_ATOMS: atom_id res chain seq x y z
N MET A 1 13.22 -13.19 33.81
CA MET A 1 12.28 -12.92 32.70
C MET A 1 13.06 -12.27 31.55
N LEU A 2 13.45 -13.05 30.55
CA LEU A 2 14.11 -12.52 29.34
C LEU A 2 13.01 -12.15 28.33
N VAL A 3 12.61 -10.87 28.33
CA VAL A 3 11.71 -10.34 27.31
C VAL A 3 12.50 -10.28 26.01
N ASN A 4 12.18 -11.18 25.08
CA ASN A 4 12.76 -11.25 23.75
C ASN A 4 12.57 -9.91 23.02
N LYS A 5 13.60 -9.06 23.08
CA LYS A 5 13.63 -7.69 22.53
C LYS A 5 13.60 -7.69 20.99
N ASP A 6 13.95 -8.82 20.36
CA ASP A 6 14.10 -8.97 18.91
C ASP A 6 12.78 -8.99 18.11
N ARG A 7 11.63 -9.15 18.79
CA ARG A 7 10.32 -9.18 18.08
C ARG A 7 9.78 -7.79 17.73
N VAL A 8 10.19 -6.75 18.45
CA VAL A 8 9.67 -5.39 18.27
C VAL A 8 10.30 -4.68 17.07
N ASP A 9 11.59 -4.94 16.80
CA ASP A 9 12.34 -4.29 15.71
C ASP A 9 11.81 -4.63 14.30
N SER A 10 11.35 -5.85 14.08
CA SER A 10 10.90 -6.31 12.75
C SER A 10 9.64 -5.59 12.25
N LYS A 11 8.74 -5.19 13.16
CA LYS A 11 7.47 -4.55 12.82
C LYS A 11 7.67 -3.08 12.50
N GLU A 12 8.49 -2.39 13.30
CA GLU A 12 8.86 -0.99 13.08
C GLU A 12 9.70 -0.79 11.82
N GLN A 13 10.65 -1.68 11.53
CA GLN A 13 11.44 -1.61 10.28
C GLN A 13 10.57 -1.78 9.04
N ARG A 14 9.62 -2.73 9.04
CA ARG A 14 8.66 -2.91 7.94
C ARG A 14 7.80 -1.66 7.75
N LEU A 15 7.28 -1.08 8.83
CA LEU A 15 6.52 0.17 8.81
C LEU A 15 7.34 1.36 8.25
N LYS A 16 8.62 1.48 8.61
CA LYS A 16 9.52 2.51 8.08
C LYS A 16 9.76 2.38 6.57
N GLN A 17 9.75 1.16 6.03
CA GLN A 17 9.86 0.94 4.57
C GLN A 17 8.61 1.43 3.83
N PHE A 18 7.41 1.16 4.35
CA PHE A 18 6.17 1.68 3.76
C PHE A 18 6.07 3.20 3.78
N ARG A 19 6.63 3.86 4.81
CA ARG A 19 6.65 5.34 4.90
C ARG A 19 7.45 6.03 3.78
N LYS A 20 8.39 5.32 3.14
CA LYS A 20 9.15 5.86 1.99
C LYS A 20 8.42 5.72 0.65
N ILE A 21 7.31 4.99 0.61
CA ILE A 21 6.53 4.81 -0.60
C ILE A 21 5.68 6.07 -0.82
N LYS A 22 5.96 6.81 -1.89
CA LYS A 22 5.13 7.94 -2.30
C LYS A 22 3.69 7.44 -2.47
N LYS A 23 2.73 8.06 -1.77
CA LYS A 23 1.29 7.78 -1.91
C LYS A 23 0.87 7.94 -3.37
N MET A 24 -0.05 7.09 -3.84
CA MET A 24 -0.65 7.25 -5.16
C MET A 24 -1.60 8.46 -5.13
N THR A 25 -1.49 9.33 -6.14
CA THR A 25 -2.36 10.50 -6.30
C THR A 25 -2.96 10.48 -7.70
N PRO A 26 -4.12 11.12 -7.94
CA PRO A 26 -4.71 11.21 -9.28
C PRO A 26 -3.72 11.71 -10.34
N LYS A 27 -2.95 12.76 -10.01
CA LYS A 27 -1.90 13.30 -10.89
C LYS A 27 -0.85 12.26 -11.27
N ARG A 28 -0.42 11.43 -10.31
CA ARG A 28 0.55 10.35 -10.56
C ARG A 28 -0.09 9.19 -11.30
N LEU A 29 -1.35 8.87 -11.06
CA LEU A 29 -2.08 7.84 -11.80
C LEU A 29 -2.12 8.18 -13.30
N ARG A 30 -2.37 9.44 -13.65
CA ARG A 30 -2.39 9.91 -15.04
C ARG A 30 -1.04 9.89 -15.75
N THR A 31 0.08 9.67 -15.05
CA THR A 31 1.38 9.49 -15.72
C THR A 31 1.57 8.08 -16.29
N PHE A 32 0.68 7.16 -15.96
CA PHE A 32 0.71 5.79 -16.47
C PHE A 32 -0.09 5.67 -17.76
N THR A 33 0.44 4.89 -18.69
CA THR A 33 -0.21 4.63 -19.97
C THR A 33 -1.56 3.96 -19.79
N GLY A 34 -2.60 4.52 -20.42
CA GLY A 34 -3.99 4.06 -20.30
C GLY A 34 -4.80 4.77 -19.21
N PHE A 35 -4.20 5.70 -18.46
CA PHE A 35 -4.87 6.50 -17.44
C PHE A 35 -4.76 8.01 -17.67
N GLU A 36 -4.22 8.48 -18.78
CA GLU A 36 -3.89 9.90 -19.02
C GLU A 36 -5.12 10.81 -18.89
N ASN A 37 -6.28 10.33 -19.34
CA ASN A 37 -7.50 11.11 -19.48
C ASN A 37 -8.58 10.80 -18.43
N VAL A 38 -8.26 10.03 -17.39
CA VAL A 38 -9.27 9.71 -16.35
C VAL A 38 -9.63 10.98 -15.57
N SER A 39 -10.91 11.18 -15.30
CA SER A 39 -11.38 12.30 -14.48
C SER A 39 -10.87 12.19 -13.04
N ASP A 40 -10.92 13.28 -12.26
CA ASP A 40 -10.47 13.25 -10.85
C ASP A 40 -11.28 12.23 -10.05
N LYS A 41 -12.60 12.18 -10.26
CA LYS A 41 -13.49 11.23 -9.60
C LYS A 41 -13.15 9.78 -9.95
N GLU A 42 -12.89 9.48 -11.22
CA GLU A 42 -12.48 8.13 -11.65
C GLU A 42 -11.11 7.77 -11.09
N ALA A 43 -10.16 8.69 -11.11
CA ALA A 43 -8.82 8.48 -10.56
C ALA A 43 -8.86 8.14 -9.07
N GLU A 44 -9.65 8.89 -8.30
CA GLU A 44 -9.86 8.62 -6.86
C GLU A 44 -10.47 7.25 -6.65
N HIS A 45 -11.50 6.90 -7.43
CA HIS A 45 -12.15 5.60 -7.33
C HIS A 45 -11.17 4.46 -7.65
N ILE A 46 -10.41 4.56 -8.74
CA ILE A 46 -9.39 3.57 -9.15
C ILE A 46 -8.36 3.38 -8.04
N ILE A 47 -7.85 4.47 -7.46
CA ILE A 47 -6.85 4.41 -6.38
C ILE A 47 -7.43 3.67 -5.17
N LEU A 48 -8.65 4.00 -4.74
CA LEU A 48 -9.31 3.34 -3.62
C LEU A 48 -9.52 1.84 -3.86
N THR A 49 -10.00 1.47 -5.05
CA THR A 49 -10.19 0.06 -5.42
C THR A 49 -8.86 -0.71 -5.42
N MET A 50 -7.79 -0.10 -5.93
CA MET A 50 -6.46 -0.72 -5.93
C MET A 50 -5.91 -0.89 -4.52
N GLU A 51 -6.12 0.08 -3.62
CA GLU A 51 -5.73 -0.03 -2.22
C GLU A 51 -6.49 -1.15 -1.50
N GLU A 52 -7.79 -1.27 -1.74
CA GLU A 52 -8.61 -2.34 -1.17
C GLU A 52 -8.18 -3.72 -1.69
N PHE A 53 -7.99 -3.85 -3.00
CA PHE A 53 -7.48 -5.08 -3.60
C PHE A 53 -6.12 -5.48 -3.01
N CYS A 54 -5.18 -4.53 -2.88
CA CYS A 54 -3.88 -4.79 -2.26
C CYS A 54 -4.01 -5.25 -0.80
N LYS A 55 -4.93 -4.66 -0.02
CA LYS A 55 -5.20 -5.10 1.36
C LYS A 55 -5.72 -6.53 1.41
N ILE A 56 -6.65 -6.89 0.53
CA ILE A 56 -7.18 -8.26 0.43
C ILE A 56 -6.07 -9.24 0.10
N MET A 57 -5.27 -8.95 -0.93
CA MET A 57 -4.13 -9.78 -1.34
C MET A 57 -3.11 -9.95 -0.21
N PHE A 58 -2.74 -8.85 0.45
CA PHE A 58 -1.82 -8.89 1.58
C PHE A 58 -2.36 -9.76 2.71
N ASN A 59 -3.63 -9.60 3.07
CA ASN A 59 -4.28 -10.40 4.11
C ASN A 59 -4.33 -11.88 3.73
N HIS A 60 -4.60 -12.20 2.47
CA HIS A 60 -4.63 -13.58 2.00
C HIS A 60 -3.24 -14.23 2.10
N ILE A 61 -2.21 -13.56 1.59
CA ILE A 61 -0.83 -14.06 1.60
C ILE A 61 -0.29 -14.20 3.03
N THR A 62 -0.67 -13.29 3.94
CA THR A 62 -0.16 -13.29 5.32
C THR A 62 -0.92 -14.20 6.27
N LYS A 63 -2.22 -14.47 6.04
CA LYS A 63 -3.01 -15.44 6.82
C LYS A 63 -2.68 -16.90 6.47
N GLY A 64 -2.07 -17.16 5.32
CA GLY A 64 -1.59 -18.50 4.94
C GLY A 64 -0.24 -18.89 5.56
N LYS A 65 0.28 -18.11 6.53
CA LYS A 65 1.50 -18.41 7.30
C LYS A 65 1.19 -18.69 8.76
#